data_AF-A0A7I4D2D5-F1
#
_entry.id   AF-A0A7I4D2D5-F1
#
_cell.length_a   1.000
_cell.length_b   1.000
_cell.length_c   1.000
_cell.angle_alpha   90.00
_cell.angle_beta   90.00
_cell.angle_gamma   90.00
#
_symmetry.space_group_name_H-M   'P 1'
#
loop_
_entity.id
_entity.type
_entity.pdbx_description
1 polymer ?
#
loop_
_entity_poly.entity_id
_entity_poly.type
_entity_poly.pdbx_seq_one_letter_code
_entity_poly.pdbx_strand_id
1 'polypeptide(L)'
;MAVLPKLLVFVWVSTIALSVLAFQQTQPELPIVISTWAFVDAVRAAAQHVIKEGGSAVNAVVRGCTVCEVLQCDGSVGYGGSPDEAGETTLDAMVMDGTAMDVGAVGALRSVKRAIETARLVMEHTEHTLLVGSQASAFSLSLGLPGPTNLSTDDSLQAWSQWEKGGCQPNFWRDVIPDSTSACGPYKVSALMSGQGDRSRVGGGISGKHRKSSFSKATGYGNHDTISMAVIDRISF
;
A
#
# COMPACT_ATOMS: atom_id res chain seq x y z
N MET A 1 -5.81 -8.85 -79.58
CA MET A 1 -6.68 -8.25 -78.54
C MET A 1 -7.11 -9.40 -77.63
N ALA A 2 -6.29 -9.73 -76.63
CA ALA A 2 -6.41 -9.31 -75.23
C ALA A 2 -7.15 -10.37 -74.39
N VAL A 3 -6.46 -11.48 -74.11
CA VAL A 3 -6.82 -12.46 -73.07
C VAL A 3 -5.89 -12.21 -71.89
N LEU A 4 -6.37 -11.49 -70.87
CA LEU A 4 -5.90 -11.34 -69.48
C LEU A 4 -6.54 -10.03 -68.98
N PRO A 5 -7.54 -10.07 -68.06
CA PRO A 5 -7.21 -10.12 -66.63
C PRO A 5 -8.40 -10.67 -65.78
N LYS A 6 -8.51 -11.98 -65.58
CA LYS A 6 -9.49 -12.52 -64.60
C LYS A 6 -8.87 -13.46 -63.56
N LEU A 7 -7.63 -13.91 -63.76
CA LEU A 7 -6.96 -14.82 -62.83
C LEU A 7 -6.28 -14.09 -61.65
N LEU A 8 -5.89 -12.83 -61.82
CA LEU A 8 -5.15 -12.06 -60.80
C LEU A 8 -6.02 -11.58 -59.63
N VAL A 9 -7.32 -11.38 -59.84
CA VAL A 9 -8.23 -10.86 -58.79
C VAL A 9 -8.63 -11.97 -57.81
N PHE A 10 -8.75 -13.23 -58.26
CA PHE A 10 -9.12 -14.35 -57.39
C PHE A 10 -7.99 -14.81 -56.47
N VAL A 11 -6.73 -14.67 -56.88
CA VAL A 11 -5.58 -15.06 -56.05
C VAL A 11 -5.37 -14.07 -54.90
N TRP A 12 -5.67 -12.79 -55.09
CA TRP A 12 -5.52 -11.75 -54.07
C TRP A 12 -6.59 -11.79 -52.97
N VAL A 13 -7.80 -12.27 -53.26
CA VAL A 13 -8.86 -12.39 -52.25
C VAL A 13 -8.64 -13.63 -51.36
N SER A 14 -8.09 -14.72 -51.91
CA SER A 14 -7.76 -15.92 -51.12
C SER A 14 -6.54 -15.74 -50.20
N THR A 15 -5.57 -14.88 -50.54
CA THR A 15 -4.43 -14.61 -49.64
C THR A 15 -4.76 -13.65 -48.51
N ILE A 16 -5.70 -12.71 -48.72
CA ILE A 16 -6.18 -11.82 -47.65
C ILE A 16 -7.12 -12.55 -46.69
N ALA A 17 -7.87 -13.56 -47.17
CA ALA A 17 -8.69 -14.40 -46.29
C ALA A 17 -7.85 -15.31 -45.36
N LEU A 18 -6.60 -15.59 -45.71
CA LEU A 18 -5.71 -16.46 -44.91
C LEU A 18 -4.87 -15.69 -43.88
N SER A 19 -4.73 -14.37 -43.99
CA SER A 19 -3.98 -13.53 -43.04
C SER A 19 -4.85 -12.90 -41.94
N VAL A 20 -6.18 -13.07 -42.00
CA VAL A 20 -7.11 -12.67 -40.92
C VAL A 20 -7.25 -13.78 -39.86
N LEU A 21 -6.66 -14.95 -40.09
CA LEU A 21 -6.50 -15.98 -39.08
C LEU A 21 -5.27 -15.69 -38.22
N ALA A 22 -5.51 -15.53 -36.92
CA ALA A 22 -4.51 -15.47 -35.83
C ALA A 22 -3.94 -14.09 -35.42
N PHE A 23 -4.83 -13.11 -35.21
CA PHE A 23 -4.73 -12.31 -33.98
C PHE A 23 -5.81 -12.80 -33.00
N GLN A 24 -5.68 -14.04 -32.57
CA GLN A 24 -6.43 -14.50 -31.41
C GLN A 24 -5.75 -13.88 -30.20
N GLN A 25 -6.26 -12.74 -29.74
CA GLN A 25 -5.81 -12.13 -28.51
C GLN A 25 -6.05 -13.15 -27.39
N THR A 26 -4.98 -13.84 -26.97
CA THR A 26 -5.04 -14.82 -25.89
C THR A 26 -5.56 -14.09 -24.67
N GLN A 27 -6.82 -14.34 -24.32
CA GLN A 27 -7.35 -13.84 -23.06
C GLN A 27 -6.46 -14.42 -21.97
N PRO A 28 -6.02 -13.61 -21.00
CA PRO A 28 -5.15 -14.13 -19.97
C PRO A 28 -5.87 -15.27 -19.24
N GLU A 29 -5.19 -16.40 -19.10
CA GLU A 29 -5.76 -17.57 -18.43
C GLU A 29 -5.94 -17.24 -16.95
N LEU A 30 -7.19 -17.12 -16.52
CA LEU A 30 -7.55 -16.96 -15.12
C LEU A 30 -7.41 -18.30 -14.37
N PRO A 31 -6.96 -18.29 -13.10
CA PRO A 31 -6.74 -17.11 -12.25
C PRO A 31 -5.39 -16.40 -12.46
N ILE A 32 -5.36 -15.11 -12.16
CA ILE A 32 -4.13 -14.28 -12.15
C ILE A 32 -3.87 -13.77 -10.73
N VAL A 33 -2.61 -13.84 -10.30
CA VAL A 33 -2.14 -13.26 -9.04
C VAL A 33 -0.99 -12.32 -9.35
N ILE A 34 -1.09 -11.07 -8.90
CA ILE A 34 -0.06 -10.04 -9.06
C ILE A 34 0.20 -9.41 -7.70
N SER A 35 1.46 -9.23 -7.33
CA SER A 35 1.83 -8.44 -6.15
C SER A 35 2.90 -7.42 -6.45
N THR A 36 3.04 -6.42 -5.58
CA THR A 36 4.26 -5.61 -5.54
C THR A 36 5.42 -6.43 -4.98
N TRP A 37 6.60 -6.03 -5.45
CA TRP A 37 7.92 -6.56 -5.12
C TRP A 37 8.11 -8.05 -5.42
N ALA A 38 9.33 -8.54 -5.18
CA ALA A 38 9.73 -9.92 -5.43
C ALA A 38 9.35 -10.86 -4.26
N PHE A 39 8.16 -10.68 -3.69
CA PHE A 39 7.65 -11.47 -2.56
C PHE A 39 7.05 -12.80 -3.05
N VAL A 40 7.91 -13.65 -3.61
CA VAL A 40 7.49 -14.87 -4.32
C VAL A 40 6.69 -15.81 -3.43
N ASP A 41 7.00 -15.89 -2.14
CA ASP A 41 6.28 -16.77 -1.21
C ASP A 41 4.84 -16.29 -0.96
N ALA A 42 4.62 -14.97 -0.88
CA ALA A 42 3.28 -14.39 -0.80
C ALA A 42 2.45 -14.68 -2.07
N VAL A 43 3.05 -14.47 -3.25
CA VAL A 43 2.40 -14.79 -4.54
C VAL A 43 2.07 -16.28 -4.62
N ARG A 44 3.00 -17.16 -4.20
CA ARG A 44 2.79 -18.60 -4.24
C ARG A 44 1.67 -19.04 -3.30
N ALA A 45 1.56 -18.44 -2.12
CA ALA A 45 0.50 -18.74 -1.17
C ALA A 45 -0.89 -18.34 -1.69
N ALA A 46 -1.00 -17.15 -2.28
CA ALA A 46 -2.22 -16.71 -2.94
C ALA A 46 -2.58 -17.60 -4.14
N ALA A 47 -1.60 -17.88 -5.00
CA ALA A 47 -1.78 -18.74 -6.18
C ALA A 47 -2.17 -20.17 -5.79
N GLN A 48 -1.59 -20.74 -4.74
CA GLN A 48 -1.99 -22.04 -4.23
C GLN A 48 -3.47 -22.06 -3.83
N HIS A 49 -3.95 -21.02 -3.17
CA HIS A 49 -5.34 -20.95 -2.75
C HIS A 49 -6.32 -20.82 -3.92
N VAL A 50 -6.09 -19.88 -4.84
CA VAL A 50 -7.04 -19.61 -5.93
C VAL A 50 -6.92 -20.61 -7.08
N ILE A 51 -5.72 -21.10 -7.40
CA ILE A 51 -5.49 -22.01 -8.55
C ILE A 51 -5.66 -23.47 -8.16
N LYS A 52 -5.15 -23.90 -7.00
CA LYS A 52 -5.15 -25.33 -6.62
C LYS A 52 -6.33 -25.71 -5.74
N GLU A 53 -6.70 -24.87 -4.80
CA GLU A 53 -7.77 -25.16 -3.82
C GLU A 53 -9.14 -24.70 -4.31
N GLY A 54 -9.20 -23.88 -5.37
CA GLY A 54 -10.45 -23.31 -5.89
C GLY A 54 -11.09 -22.31 -4.92
N GLY A 55 -10.30 -21.67 -4.06
CA GLY A 55 -10.78 -20.67 -3.12
C GLY A 55 -11.04 -19.30 -3.75
N SER A 56 -11.72 -18.41 -3.04
CA SER A 56 -12.05 -17.07 -3.54
C SER A 56 -10.83 -16.16 -3.70
N ALA A 57 -10.90 -15.21 -4.63
CA ALA A 57 -9.88 -14.17 -4.81
C ALA A 57 -9.57 -13.41 -3.51
N VAL A 58 -10.58 -13.02 -2.73
CA VAL A 58 -10.41 -12.33 -1.44
C VAL A 58 -9.58 -13.16 -0.46
N ASN A 59 -9.90 -14.46 -0.31
CA ASN A 59 -9.16 -15.35 0.57
C ASN A 59 -7.70 -15.53 0.10
N ALA A 60 -7.48 -15.55 -1.21
CA ALA A 60 -6.15 -15.66 -1.79
C ALA A 60 -5.30 -14.42 -1.49
N VAL A 61 -5.86 -13.21 -1.64
CA VAL A 61 -5.20 -11.95 -1.25
C VAL A 61 -4.83 -11.97 0.23
N VAL A 62 -5.78 -12.30 1.11
CA VAL A 62 -5.55 -12.35 2.56
C VAL A 62 -4.41 -13.32 2.88
N ARG A 63 -4.44 -14.55 2.33
CA ARG A 63 -3.37 -15.54 2.54
C ARG A 63 -2.00 -15.06 2.06
N GLY A 64 -1.94 -14.46 0.87
CA GLY A 64 -0.69 -13.94 0.31
C GLY A 64 -0.10 -12.83 1.17
N CYS A 65 -0.90 -11.84 1.54
CA CYS A 65 -0.46 -10.75 2.41
C CYS A 65 -0.06 -11.24 3.81
N THR A 66 -0.80 -12.18 4.41
CA THR A 66 -0.46 -12.79 5.71
C THR A 66 0.90 -13.47 5.69
N VAL A 67 1.28 -14.12 4.58
CA VAL A 67 2.63 -14.69 4.45
C VAL A 67 3.69 -13.60 4.58
N CYS A 68 3.51 -12.43 3.97
CA CYS A 68 4.47 -11.34 4.13
C CYS A 68 4.45 -10.69 5.51
N GLU A 69 3.29 -10.61 6.19
CA GLU A 69 3.23 -10.15 7.58
C GLU A 69 4.01 -11.07 8.53
N VAL A 70 4.03 -12.38 8.25
CA VAL A 70 4.74 -13.39 9.06
C VAL A 70 6.23 -13.42 8.72
N LEU A 71 6.57 -13.40 7.43
CA LEU A 71 7.96 -13.41 6.95
C LEU A 71 8.66 -12.06 7.09
N GLN A 72 7.93 -11.01 7.49
CA GLN A 72 8.46 -9.66 7.63
C GLN A 72 9.12 -9.18 6.34
N CYS A 73 8.41 -9.32 5.20
CA CYS A 73 8.96 -9.07 3.86
C CYS A 73 9.67 -7.71 3.79
N ASP A 74 10.95 -7.73 3.41
CA ASP A 74 11.88 -6.59 3.38
C ASP A 74 11.98 -5.75 4.67
N GLY A 75 11.50 -6.29 5.80
CA GLY A 75 11.39 -5.56 7.06
C GLY A 75 10.36 -4.43 7.04
N SER A 76 9.45 -4.41 6.05
CA SER A 76 8.47 -3.33 5.84
C SER A 76 7.01 -3.77 5.93
N VAL A 77 6.75 -5.08 6.02
CA VAL A 77 5.40 -5.64 6.14
C VAL A 77 5.28 -6.44 7.43
N GLY A 78 4.23 -6.17 8.21
CA GLY A 78 3.98 -6.87 9.47
C GLY A 78 4.83 -6.34 10.64
N TYR A 79 4.98 -7.17 11.67
CA TYR A 79 5.67 -6.79 12.90
C TYR A 79 7.19 -6.68 12.70
N GLY A 80 7.89 -6.02 13.61
CA GLY A 80 9.35 -5.92 13.64
C GLY A 80 9.97 -5.05 12.55
N GLY A 81 9.15 -4.24 11.87
CA GLY A 81 9.55 -3.29 10.84
C GLY A 81 9.13 -1.85 11.19
N SER A 82 9.77 -0.90 10.51
CA SER A 82 9.42 0.54 10.45
C SER A 82 8.67 1.12 11.68
N PRO A 83 9.29 1.18 12.87
CA PRO A 83 8.68 1.83 14.02
C PRO A 83 8.51 3.34 13.81
N ASP A 84 7.50 3.92 14.43
CA ASP A 84 7.25 5.36 14.41
C ASP A 84 8.27 6.16 15.26
N GLU A 85 8.12 7.49 15.30
CA GLU A 85 9.03 8.36 16.08
C GLU A 85 9.04 8.04 17.59
N ALA A 86 7.99 7.42 18.11
CA ALA A 86 7.90 6.95 19.49
C ALA A 86 8.46 5.52 19.70
N GLY A 87 8.97 4.90 18.63
CA GLY A 87 9.57 3.56 18.65
C GLY A 87 8.54 2.44 18.57
N GLU A 88 7.28 2.74 18.23
CA GLU A 88 6.21 1.76 18.15
C GLU A 88 5.96 1.34 16.69
N THR A 89 5.95 0.03 16.44
CA THR A 89 5.44 -0.50 15.17
C THR A 89 3.91 -0.52 15.22
N THR A 90 3.28 0.22 14.31
CA THR A 90 1.83 0.15 14.06
C THR A 90 1.55 -0.27 12.63
N LEU A 91 0.51 -1.08 12.41
CA LEU A 91 0.26 -1.70 11.11
C LEU A 91 -0.96 -1.10 10.40
N ASP A 92 -0.85 -0.94 9.09
CA ASP A 92 -1.94 -0.53 8.21
C ASP A 92 -2.25 -1.67 7.23
N ALA A 93 -3.52 -1.94 6.99
CA ALA A 93 -3.94 -2.95 6.01
C ALA A 93 -5.34 -2.65 5.46
N MET A 94 -5.60 -3.06 4.22
CA MET A 94 -6.90 -2.95 3.58
C MET A 94 -7.13 -4.13 2.64
N VAL A 95 -8.38 -4.61 2.57
CA VAL A 95 -8.84 -5.63 1.63
C VAL A 95 -10.16 -5.18 1.01
N MET A 96 -10.37 -5.56 -0.26
CA MET A 96 -11.57 -5.25 -1.02
C MET A 96 -12.05 -6.50 -1.76
N ASP A 97 -13.36 -6.77 -1.69
CA ASP A 97 -14.03 -7.68 -2.62
C ASP A 97 -14.49 -6.88 -3.86
N GLY A 98 -13.91 -7.21 -5.02
CA GLY A 98 -14.26 -6.54 -6.27
C GLY A 98 -15.67 -6.87 -6.80
N THR A 99 -16.31 -7.93 -6.31
CA THR A 99 -17.66 -8.33 -6.74
C THR A 99 -18.72 -7.58 -5.95
N ALA A 100 -18.63 -7.64 -4.62
CA ALA A 100 -19.57 -6.97 -3.72
C ALA A 100 -19.28 -5.47 -3.58
N MET A 101 -18.07 -5.03 -3.93
CA MET A 101 -17.52 -3.70 -3.63
C MET A 101 -17.34 -3.44 -2.13
N ASP A 102 -17.37 -4.49 -1.30
CA ASP A 102 -17.13 -4.39 0.14
C ASP A 102 -15.64 -4.14 0.40
N VAL A 103 -15.36 -3.30 1.40
CA VAL A 103 -14.01 -2.90 1.79
C VAL A 103 -13.91 -2.92 3.30
N GLY A 104 -12.81 -3.46 3.81
CA GLY A 104 -12.42 -3.33 5.20
C GLY A 104 -10.96 -2.93 5.33
N ALA A 105 -10.67 -2.08 6.30
CA ALA A 105 -9.37 -1.49 6.51
C ALA A 105 -9.09 -1.24 7.98
N VAL A 106 -7.80 -1.26 8.30
CA VAL A 106 -7.25 -0.82 9.58
C VAL A 106 -6.10 0.14 9.38
N GLY A 107 -6.00 1.13 10.28
CA GLY A 107 -4.90 2.08 10.32
C GLY A 107 -4.34 2.26 11.72
N ALA A 108 -3.04 2.43 11.85
CA ALA A 108 -2.32 2.48 13.11
C ALA A 108 -2.71 1.31 14.05
N LEU A 109 -2.90 0.10 13.52
CA LEU A 109 -3.27 -1.08 14.31
C LEU A 109 -2.13 -1.41 15.27
N ARG A 110 -2.45 -1.48 16.56
CA ARG A 110 -1.48 -1.71 17.63
C ARG A 110 -1.58 -3.13 18.16
N SER A 111 -0.45 -3.72 18.55
CA SER A 111 -0.40 -4.98 19.31
C SER A 111 -1.07 -6.22 18.70
N VAL A 112 -1.42 -6.21 17.41
CA VAL A 112 -2.04 -7.34 16.70
C VAL A 112 -1.25 -7.59 15.41
N LYS A 113 -0.66 -8.78 15.26
CA LYS A 113 0.21 -9.10 14.11
C LYS A 113 -0.55 -9.29 12.79
N ARG A 114 -1.81 -9.74 12.85
CA ARG A 114 -2.61 -10.13 11.68
C ARG A 114 -3.43 -8.94 11.17
N ALA A 115 -2.77 -7.99 10.49
CA ALA A 115 -3.38 -6.74 10.09
C ALA A 115 -4.37 -6.91 8.94
N ILE A 116 -4.00 -7.63 7.87
CA ILE A 116 -4.88 -7.90 6.73
C ILE A 116 -6.10 -8.75 7.11
N GLU A 117 -5.94 -9.66 8.06
CA GLU A 117 -7.07 -10.41 8.58
C GLU A 117 -7.98 -9.55 9.45
N THR A 118 -7.42 -8.61 10.22
CA THR A 118 -8.25 -7.63 10.91
C THR A 118 -9.04 -6.79 9.90
N ALA A 119 -8.40 -6.31 8.83
CA ALA A 119 -9.07 -5.57 7.77
C ALA A 119 -10.21 -6.38 7.14
N ARG A 120 -10.00 -7.67 6.90
CA ARG A 120 -11.06 -8.60 6.46
C ARG A 120 -12.20 -8.70 7.47
N LEU A 121 -11.91 -8.81 8.76
CA LEU A 121 -12.94 -8.86 9.79
C LEU A 121 -13.76 -7.56 9.85
N VAL A 122 -13.14 -6.40 9.61
CA VAL A 122 -13.86 -5.11 9.48
C VAL A 122 -14.86 -5.19 8.33
N MET A 123 -14.43 -5.70 7.17
CA MET A 123 -15.28 -5.89 5.98
C MET A 123 -16.45 -6.85 6.24
N GLU A 124 -16.21 -7.97 6.93
CA GLU A 124 -17.19 -9.06 7.07
C GLU A 124 -18.13 -8.88 8.28
N HIS A 125 -17.75 -8.10 9.29
CA HIS A 125 -18.46 -8.06 10.58
C HIS A 125 -18.83 -6.65 11.05
N THR A 126 -18.70 -5.64 10.19
CA THR A 126 -19.14 -4.27 10.51
C THR A 126 -19.75 -3.62 9.28
N GLU A 127 -20.59 -2.60 9.49
CA GLU A 127 -21.03 -1.68 8.42
C GLU A 127 -20.04 -0.52 8.20
N HIS A 128 -18.86 -0.58 8.83
CA HIS A 128 -17.80 0.42 8.70
C HIS A 128 -16.73 -0.07 7.74
N THR A 129 -16.04 0.88 7.08
CA THR A 129 -14.92 0.55 6.18
C THR A 129 -13.57 0.59 6.88
N LEU A 130 -13.37 1.46 7.89
CA LEU A 130 -12.07 1.70 8.49
C LEU A 130 -12.17 1.81 10.02
N LEU A 131 -11.35 1.04 10.73
CA LEU A 131 -11.10 1.19 12.16
C LEU A 131 -9.64 1.54 12.40
N VAL A 132 -9.34 2.31 13.45
CA VAL A 132 -7.95 2.77 13.70
C VAL A 132 -7.50 2.63 15.15
N GLY A 133 -6.19 2.58 15.34
CA GLY A 133 -5.55 2.67 16.64
C GLY A 133 -5.87 1.49 17.57
N SER A 134 -5.91 1.78 18.86
CA SER A 134 -6.27 0.79 19.90
C SER A 134 -7.70 0.27 19.80
N GLN A 135 -8.61 1.02 19.16
CA GLN A 135 -9.98 0.57 18.95
C GLN A 135 -10.05 -0.54 17.88
N ALA A 136 -9.22 -0.45 16.83
CA ALA A 136 -9.05 -1.55 15.89
C ALA A 136 -8.48 -2.79 16.58
N SER A 137 -7.51 -2.63 17.49
CA SER A 137 -6.97 -3.74 18.28
C SER A 137 -8.02 -4.40 19.16
N ALA A 138 -8.82 -3.61 19.88
CA ALA A 138 -9.89 -4.14 20.73
C ALA A 138 -10.94 -4.92 19.90
N PHE A 139 -11.29 -4.40 18.72
CA PHE A 139 -12.14 -5.08 17.76
C PHE A 139 -11.54 -6.44 17.33
N SER A 140 -10.28 -6.48 16.87
CA SER A 140 -9.59 -7.72 16.49
C SER A 140 -9.63 -8.78 17.57
N LEU A 141 -9.32 -8.39 18.81
CA LEU A 141 -9.26 -9.30 19.95
C LEU A 141 -10.65 -9.81 20.34
N SER A 142 -11.67 -8.97 20.23
CA SER A 142 -13.06 -9.37 20.49
C SER A 142 -13.58 -10.43 19.53
N LEU A 143 -13.04 -10.46 18.30
CA LEU A 143 -13.33 -11.47 17.29
C LEU A 143 -12.39 -12.69 17.34
N GLY A 144 -11.54 -12.77 18.37
CA GLY A 144 -10.72 -13.95 18.65
C GLY A 144 -9.36 -13.99 17.95
N LEU A 145 -8.89 -12.88 17.35
CA LEU A 145 -7.51 -12.81 16.89
C LEU A 145 -6.52 -12.84 18.08
N PRO A 146 -5.35 -13.48 17.93
CA PRO A 146 -4.38 -13.60 19.01
C PRO A 146 -3.77 -12.23 19.37
N GLY A 147 -3.61 -12.00 20.67
CA GLY A 147 -2.99 -10.79 21.21
C GLY A 147 -3.53 -10.44 22.61
N PRO A 148 -3.19 -9.25 23.14
CA PRO A 148 -2.23 -8.29 22.59
C PRO A 148 -0.80 -8.86 22.61
N THR A 149 -0.01 -8.55 21.58
CA THR A 149 1.39 -8.98 21.44
C THR A 149 2.30 -7.79 21.20
N ASN A 150 3.56 -7.88 21.65
CA ASN A 150 4.57 -6.92 21.24
C ASN A 150 4.87 -7.08 19.74
N LEU A 151 4.83 -5.96 19.01
CA LEU A 151 5.16 -5.91 17.58
C LEU A 151 6.64 -5.58 17.33
N SER A 152 7.38 -5.13 18.35
CA SER A 152 8.81 -4.86 18.22
C SER A 152 9.65 -6.14 18.19
N THR A 153 10.74 -6.08 17.42
CA THR A 153 11.88 -7.00 17.41
C THR A 153 13.15 -6.27 17.81
N ASP A 154 14.21 -7.01 18.16
CA ASP A 154 15.52 -6.41 18.45
C ASP A 154 16.01 -5.53 17.29
N ASP A 155 15.80 -5.96 16.05
CA ASP A 155 16.14 -5.20 14.84
C ASP A 155 15.39 -3.86 14.77
N SER A 156 14.06 -3.86 14.98
CA SER A 156 13.26 -2.62 14.97
C SER A 156 13.66 -1.65 16.09
N LEU A 157 13.95 -2.16 17.28
CA LEU A 157 14.38 -1.36 18.42
C LEU A 157 15.78 -0.80 18.19
N GLN A 158 16.67 -1.57 17.56
CA GLN A 158 18.00 -1.12 17.18
C GLN A 158 17.92 -0.03 16.11
N ALA A 159 17.10 -0.21 15.08
CA ALA A 159 16.90 0.78 14.02
C ALA A 159 16.37 2.10 14.60
N TRP A 160 15.35 2.04 15.45
CA TRP A 160 14.83 3.23 16.15
C TRP A 160 15.88 3.87 17.06
N SER A 161 16.61 3.09 17.86
CA SER A 161 17.66 3.63 18.73
C SER A 161 18.80 4.31 17.94
N GLN A 162 19.14 3.78 16.77
CA GLN A 162 20.13 4.39 15.88
C GLN A 162 19.60 5.70 15.28
N TRP A 163 18.33 5.73 14.87
CA TRP A 163 17.68 6.94 14.38
C TRP A 163 17.62 8.05 15.44
N GLU A 164 17.23 7.69 16.68
CA GLU A 164 17.18 8.62 17.82
C GLU A 164 18.58 9.19 18.12
N LYS A 165 19.60 8.33 18.21
CA LYS A 165 21.01 8.74 18.39
C LYS A 165 21.55 9.54 17.20
N GLY A 166 21.00 9.33 16.02
CA GLY A 166 21.30 10.06 14.79
C GLY A 166 20.68 11.45 14.71
N GLY A 167 20.07 11.95 15.81
CA GLY A 167 19.41 13.26 15.82
C GLY A 167 18.08 13.25 15.08
N CYS A 168 17.38 12.11 15.07
CA CYS A 168 16.09 11.92 14.43
C CYS A 168 16.12 12.18 12.91
N GLN A 169 17.20 11.77 12.24
CA GLN A 169 17.37 11.94 10.79
C GLN A 169 17.37 10.59 10.07
N PRO A 170 16.64 10.45 8.95
CA PRO A 170 15.69 11.43 8.39
C PRO A 170 14.38 11.50 9.22
N ASN A 171 13.60 12.58 9.08
CA ASN A 171 12.22 12.63 9.56
C ASN A 171 11.31 13.34 8.54
N PHE A 172 10.01 13.31 8.79
CA PHE A 172 8.99 13.81 7.87
C PHE A 172 8.38 15.17 8.28
N TRP A 173 8.94 15.85 9.27
CA TRP A 173 8.50 17.17 9.71
C TRP A 173 9.01 18.28 8.79
N ARG A 174 8.20 19.33 8.57
CA ARG A 174 8.56 20.53 7.79
C ARG A 174 8.00 21.78 8.45
N ASP A 175 8.72 22.90 8.31
CA ASP A 175 8.30 24.24 8.74
C ASP A 175 7.95 24.36 10.25
N VAL A 176 8.71 23.62 11.08
CA VAL A 176 8.57 23.58 12.54
C VAL A 176 9.79 24.12 13.28
N ILE A 177 9.62 24.37 14.58
CA ILE A 177 10.67 24.78 15.52
C ILE A 177 10.75 23.72 16.63
N PRO A 178 11.95 23.19 16.97
CA PRO A 178 13.25 23.49 16.33
C PRO A 178 13.30 22.98 14.87
N ASP A 179 14.32 23.42 14.11
CA ASP A 179 14.47 23.03 12.70
C ASP A 179 14.64 21.50 12.59
N SER A 180 13.64 20.86 11.98
CA SER A 180 13.54 19.40 11.87
C SER A 180 14.69 18.76 11.10
N THR A 181 15.46 19.52 10.32
CA THR A 181 16.66 19.01 9.64
C THR A 181 17.88 18.87 10.54
N SER A 182 17.79 19.37 11.78
CA SER A 182 18.95 19.51 12.69
C SER A 182 18.69 19.11 14.14
N ALA A 183 17.42 18.95 14.53
CA ALA A 183 17.05 18.63 15.90
C ALA A 183 15.82 17.73 15.95
N CYS A 184 15.78 16.85 16.96
CA CYS A 184 14.60 16.08 17.32
C CYS A 184 13.49 16.97 17.89
N GLY A 185 12.26 16.45 17.89
CA GLY A 185 11.11 17.07 18.55
C GLY A 185 11.20 17.07 20.09
N PRO A 186 10.12 17.50 20.77
CA PRO A 186 8.83 17.85 20.21
C PRO A 186 8.87 19.16 19.42
N TYR A 187 8.20 19.14 18.27
CA TYR A 187 8.14 20.27 17.36
C TYR A 187 6.94 21.17 17.64
N LYS A 188 7.08 22.45 17.31
CA LYS A 188 6.00 23.45 17.36
C LYS A 188 5.89 24.15 16.03
N VAL A 189 4.67 24.51 15.63
CA VAL A 189 4.45 25.36 14.45
C VAL A 189 5.11 26.70 14.69
N SER A 190 5.88 27.17 13.70
CA SER A 190 6.48 28.50 13.78
C SER A 190 5.38 29.57 13.88
N ALA A 191 5.47 30.47 14.86
CA ALA A 191 4.47 31.52 15.10
C ALA A 191 4.24 32.44 13.88
N LEU A 192 5.17 32.46 12.92
CA LEU A 192 5.04 33.20 11.66
C LEU A 192 3.96 32.63 10.71
N MET A 193 3.55 31.37 10.90
CA MET A 193 2.53 30.68 10.08
C MET A 193 1.20 30.48 10.82
N SER A 194 1.19 30.65 12.15
CA SER A 194 -0.03 30.75 12.94
C SER A 194 -0.60 32.15 12.69
N GLY A 195 -1.61 32.25 11.83
CA GLY A 195 -2.30 33.50 11.50
C GLY A 195 -3.05 34.17 12.65
N GLN A 196 -2.41 34.40 13.79
CA GLN A 196 -2.79 35.45 14.73
C GLN A 196 -2.16 36.76 14.26
N GLY A 197 -2.78 37.34 13.23
CA GLY A 197 -2.58 38.74 12.92
C GLY A 197 -3.07 39.57 14.11
N ASP A 198 -2.13 40.09 14.89
CA ASP A 198 -2.41 41.25 15.72
C ASP A 198 -2.84 42.38 14.78
N ARG A 199 -4.13 42.74 14.84
CA ARG A 199 -4.79 43.71 13.96
C ARG A 199 -4.50 45.14 14.44
N SER A 200 -3.25 45.41 14.79
CA SER A 200 -2.78 46.74 15.19
C SER A 200 -1.32 46.93 14.87
N ARG A 201 -1.04 47.32 13.62
CA ARG A 201 -0.14 48.43 13.28
C ARG A 201 -0.05 48.56 11.76
N VAL A 202 -0.74 49.57 11.26
CA VAL A 202 -0.54 50.13 9.93
C VAL A 202 0.85 50.76 9.88
N GLY A 203 1.65 50.42 8.87
CA GLY A 203 2.81 51.22 8.45
C GLY A 203 4.13 50.43 8.39
N GLY A 204 4.45 49.92 7.19
CA GLY A 204 5.78 49.42 6.88
C GLY A 204 5.75 48.38 5.75
N GLY A 205 6.14 48.77 4.55
CA GLY A 205 6.09 47.92 3.36
C GLY A 205 6.87 46.61 3.53
N ILE A 206 6.17 45.49 3.44
CA ILE A 206 6.79 44.16 3.42
C ILE A 206 7.03 43.77 1.97
N SER A 207 8.30 43.76 1.57
CA SER A 207 8.77 43.10 0.37
C SER A 207 8.49 41.60 0.51
N GLY A 208 7.42 41.13 -0.14
CA GLY A 208 7.05 39.73 -0.21
C GLY A 208 8.09 38.95 -1.02
N LYS A 209 9.18 38.53 -0.38
CA LYS A 209 9.98 37.43 -0.91
C LYS A 209 9.15 36.17 -0.75
N HIS A 210 8.46 35.76 -1.82
CA HIS A 210 8.04 34.38 -2.01
C HIS A 210 9.27 33.49 -1.80
N ARG A 211 9.41 32.87 -0.62
CA ARG A 211 10.25 31.68 -0.48
C ARG A 211 9.60 30.66 -1.39
N LYS A 212 10.20 30.41 -2.55
CA LYS A 212 9.92 29.21 -3.33
C LYS A 212 10.02 28.06 -2.33
N SER A 213 8.90 27.37 -2.08
CA SER A 213 8.94 26.09 -1.40
C SER A 213 9.85 25.24 -2.27
N SER A 214 11.11 25.09 -1.86
CA SER A 214 11.98 24.07 -2.42
C SER A 214 11.24 22.78 -2.13
N PHE A 215 10.55 22.25 -3.13
CA PHE A 215 10.03 20.90 -3.11
C PHE A 215 11.27 20.02 -3.12
N SER A 216 11.90 19.85 -1.94
CA SER A 216 12.87 18.80 -1.77
C SER A 216 12.11 17.53 -2.12
N LYS A 217 12.66 16.80 -3.07
CA LYS A 217 12.16 15.52 -3.58
C LYS A 217 12.38 14.46 -2.48
N ALA A 218 11.80 14.69 -1.30
CA ALA A 218 12.00 13.91 -0.08
C ALA A 218 11.21 12.59 -0.08
N THR A 219 10.30 12.44 -1.05
CA THR A 219 9.61 11.18 -1.35
C THR A 219 10.32 10.50 -2.52
N GLY A 220 11.23 9.57 -2.21
CA GLY A 220 11.95 8.75 -3.18
C GLY A 220 11.30 7.38 -3.39
N TYR A 221 11.85 6.59 -4.33
CA TYR A 221 11.39 5.23 -4.65
C TYR A 221 11.54 4.23 -3.47
N GLY A 222 12.25 4.61 -2.41
CA GLY A 222 12.50 3.77 -1.22
C GLY A 222 11.59 4.03 -0.03
N ASN A 223 10.52 4.81 -0.18
CA ASN A 223 9.58 5.13 0.91
C ASN A 223 8.32 4.25 0.88
N HIS A 224 8.42 3.04 0.32
CA HIS A 224 7.28 2.16 0.13
C HIS A 224 7.33 1.01 1.13
N ASP A 225 6.60 1.17 2.24
CA ASP A 225 6.56 0.19 3.32
C ASP A 225 5.28 -0.64 3.24
N THR A 226 5.08 -1.34 2.11
CA THR A 226 3.87 -2.16 1.96
C THR A 226 3.97 -3.23 0.87
N ILE A 227 3.16 -4.28 1.03
CA ILE A 227 2.78 -5.21 -0.04
C ILE A 227 1.40 -4.82 -0.56
N SER A 228 1.23 -4.84 -1.88
CA SER A 228 -0.09 -4.79 -2.52
C SER A 228 -0.26 -6.04 -3.35
N MET A 229 -1.47 -6.60 -3.37
CA MET A 229 -1.77 -7.82 -4.12
C MET A 229 -3.15 -7.70 -4.77
N ALA A 230 -3.24 -8.16 -6.02
CA ALA A 230 -4.48 -8.32 -6.76
C ALA A 230 -4.60 -9.78 -7.21
N VAL A 231 -5.78 -10.36 -6.97
CA VAL A 231 -6.14 -11.69 -7.45
C VAL A 231 -7.39 -11.55 -8.30
N ILE A 232 -7.35 -12.08 -9.52
CA ILE A 232 -8.48 -12.11 -10.45
C ILE A 232 -8.78 -13.59 -10.71
N ASP A 233 -9.93 -14.07 -10.26
CA ASP A 233 -10.38 -15.44 -10.49
C ASP A 233 -11.45 -15.49 -11.59
N ARG A 234 -11.89 -16.72 -11.92
CA ARG A 234 -13.03 -16.90 -12.84
C ARG A 234 -14.30 -16.70 -12.02
N ILE A 235 -14.90 -15.52 -12.11
CA ILE A 235 -16.23 -15.28 -11.56
C ILE A 235 -17.19 -16.27 -12.22
N SER A 236 -17.80 -17.12 -11.39
CA SER A 236 -18.93 -17.96 -11.80
C SER A 236 -20.17 -17.07 -11.77
N PHE A 237 -20.63 -16.63 -12.94
CA PHE A 237 -21.98 -16.04 -13.06
C PHE A 237 -23.05 -17.14 -13.01
#